data_AF-A0A7G8EQ20-F1
#
_entry.id   AF-A0A7G8EQ20-F1
#
_cell.length_a   1.000
_cell.length_b   1.000
_cell.length_c   1.000
_cell.angle_alpha   90.00
_cell.angle_beta   90.00
_cell.angle_gamma   90.00
#
_symmetry.space_group_name_H-M   'P 1'
#
loop_
_entity.id
_entity.type
_entity.pdbx_description
1 polymer ?
#
loop_
_entity_poly.entity_id
_entity_poly.type
_entity_poly.pdbx_seq_one_letter_code
_entity_poly.pdbx_strand_id
1 'polypeptide(L)' 'MRITQYDGQFLMSLSAQEASRLMDTCAVVVLAANAEPAVPLPVEMTSLLADLLEGLRSQASVE' A
#
# COMPACT_ATOMS: atom_id res chain seq x y z
N MET A 1 10.84 1.42 -4.23
CA MET A 1 10.37 0.03 -4.40
C MET A 1 10.99 -0.56 -5.65
N ARG A 2 11.71 -1.69 -5.52
CA ARG A 2 12.32 -2.37 -6.67
C ARG A 2 11.58 -3.67 -6.92
N ILE A 3 11.01 -3.81 -8.11
CA ILE A 3 10.25 -4.98 -8.53
C ILE A 3 11.12 -5.78 -9.49
N THR A 4 11.41 -7.03 -9.15
CA THR A 4 12.07 -7.99 -10.03
C THR A 4 11.15 -9.19 -10.26
N GLN A 5 11.27 -9.84 -11.40
CA GLN A 5 10.54 -11.07 -11.67
C GLN A 5 11.47 -12.27 -11.47
N TYR A 6 10.99 -13.27 -10.75
CA TYR A 6 11.65 -14.55 -10.58
C TYR A 6 10.61 -15.67 -10.64
N ASP A 7 10.79 -16.62 -11.55
CA ASP A 7 9.92 -17.78 -11.71
C ASP A 7 8.41 -17.44 -11.84
N GLY A 8 8.10 -16.41 -12.63
CA GLY A 8 6.72 -15.93 -12.81
C GLY A 8 6.13 -15.17 -11.60
N GLN A 9 6.92 -14.97 -10.55
CA GLN A 9 6.54 -14.20 -9.37
C GLN A 9 7.18 -12.82 -9.40
N PHE A 10 6.48 -11.84 -8.83
CA PHE A 10 7.04 -10.51 -8.58
C PHE A 10 7.67 -10.49 -7.19
N LEU A 11 8.98 -10.37 -7.15
CA LEU A 11 9.74 -10.12 -5.93
C LEU A 11 9.85 -8.61 -5.73
N MET A 12 9.51 -8.15 -4.53
CA MET A 12 9.63 -6.77 -4.13
C MET A 12 10.71 -6.64 -3.07
N SER A 13 11.76 -5.87 -3.38
CA SER A 13 12.72 -5.42 -2.36
C SER A 13 12.20 -4.10 -1.78
N LEU A 14 11.96 -4.11 -0.47
CA LEU A 14 11.48 -2.97 0.30
C LEU A 14 12.51 -2.61 1.38
N SER A 15 12.73 -1.32 1.58
CA SER A 15 13.32 -0.81 2.81
C SER A 15 12.37 -1.07 3.99
N ALA A 16 12.88 -1.00 5.23
CA ALA A 16 12.05 -1.16 6.42
C ALA A 16 10.89 -0.16 6.47
N GLN A 17 11.11 1.07 5.96
CA GLN A 17 10.09 2.12 5.93
C GLN A 17 9.02 1.85 4.88
N GLU A 18 9.40 1.37 3.68
CA GLU A 18 8.44 0.95 2.65
C GLU A 18 7.62 -0.27 3.09
N ALA A 19 8.25 -1.24 3.75
CA ALA A 19 7.57 -2.42 4.28
C ALA A 19 6.54 -2.05 5.36
N SER A 20 6.89 -1.13 6.27
CA SER A 20 5.96 -0.62 7.28
C SER A 20 4.75 0.06 6.65
N ARG A 21 4.96 0.97 5.69
CA ARG A 21 3.86 1.68 5.01
C ARG A 21 2.96 0.72 4.23
N LEU A 22 3.54 -0.27 3.56
CA LEU A 22 2.78 -1.29 2.85
C LEU A 22 1.90 -2.08 3.83
N MET A 23 2.43 -2.47 4.98
CA MET A 23 1.69 -3.20 6.01
C MET A 23 0.53 -2.35 6.57
N ASP A 24 0.77 -1.07 6.86
CA ASP A 24 -0.27 -0.14 7.31
C ASP A 24 -1.38 0.01 6.25
N THR A 25 -1.01 0.13 4.98
CA THR A 25 -1.96 0.21 3.85
C THR A 25 -2.81 -1.06 3.77
N CYS A 26 -2.18 -2.24 3.82
CA CYS A 26 -2.89 -3.51 3.80
C CYS A 26 -3.85 -3.66 4.99
N ALA A 27 -3.44 -3.24 6.18
CA ALA A 27 -4.31 -3.26 7.36
C ALA A 27 -5.56 -2.38 7.16
N VAL A 28 -5.40 -1.16 6.63
CA VAL A 28 -6.53 -0.27 6.33
C VAL A 28 -7.45 -0.87 5.27
N VAL A 29 -6.90 -1.49 4.22
CA VAL A 29 -7.70 -2.18 3.19
C VAL A 29 -8.45 -3.37 3.76
N VAL A 30 -7.85 -4.16 4.64
CA VAL A 30 -8.53 -5.30 5.30
C VAL A 30 -9.63 -4.80 6.22
N LEU A 31 -9.39 -3.75 7.01
CA LEU A 31 -10.42 -3.13 7.84
C LEU A 31 -11.58 -2.60 6.99
N ALA A 32 -11.27 -1.95 5.86
CA ALA A 32 -12.25 -1.50 4.89
C ALA A 32 -13.06 -2.64 4.28
N ALA A 33 -12.42 -3.75 3.89
CA ALA A 33 -13.08 -4.90 3.27
C ALA A 33 -13.97 -5.68 4.24
N ASN A 34 -13.68 -5.61 5.55
CA ASN A 34 -14.54 -6.16 6.60
C ASN A 34 -15.62 -5.19 7.08
N ALA A 35 -15.55 -3.91 6.70
CA ALA A 35 -16.65 -2.98 6.89
C ALA A 35 -17.79 -3.31 5.91
N GLU A 36 -19.01 -2.85 6.20
CA GLU A 36 -20.19 -3.16 5.39
C GLU A 36 -19.92 -2.96 3.88
N PRO A 37 -20.05 -4.00 3.05
CA PRO A 37 -19.51 -4.04 1.69
C PRO A 37 -20.17 -3.07 0.70
N ALA A 38 -21.23 -2.37 1.11
CA ALA A 38 -21.98 -1.42 0.30
C ALA A 38 -21.83 0.04 0.77
N VAL A 39 -21.08 0.28 1.85
CA VAL A 39 -20.86 1.63 2.36
C VAL A 39 -19.54 2.16 1.80
N PRO A 40 -19.54 3.31 1.11
CA PRO A 40 -18.29 3.93 0.68
C PRO A 40 -17.41 4.21 1.89
N LEU A 41 -16.10 3.99 1.72
CA LEU A 41 -15.14 4.32 2.77
C LEU A 41 -15.27 5.80 3.18
N PRO A 42 -15.18 6.11 4.49
CA PRO A 42 -15.07 7.48 4.95
C PRO A 42 -13.97 8.23 4.19
N VAL A 43 -14.19 9.52 3.91
CA VAL A 43 -13.28 10.33 3.09
C VAL A 43 -11.89 10.41 3.71
N GLU A 44 -11.82 10.35 5.04
CA GLU A 44 -10.59 10.33 5.83
C GLU A 44 -9.78 9.05 5.58
N MET A 45 -10.43 7.89 5.50
CA MET A 45 -9.77 6.61 5.19
C MET A 45 -9.28 6.57 3.74
N THR A 46 -10.05 7.14 2.83
CA THR A 46 -9.67 7.24 1.41
C THR A 46 -8.43 8.13 1.24
N SER A 47 -8.39 9.27 1.94
CA SER A 47 -7.24 10.18 1.95
C SER A 47 -6.00 9.52 2.56
N LEU A 48 -6.16 8.80 3.67
CA LEU A 48 -5.08 8.04 4.31
C LEU A 48 -4.47 6.99 3.36
N LEU A 49 -5.32 6.23 2.67
CA LEU A 49 -4.87 5.25 1.67
C LEU A 49 -4.12 5.92 0.51
N ALA A 50 -4.62 7.05 0.03
CA ALA A 50 -3.96 7.81 -1.04
C ALA A 50 -2.56 8.29 -0.60
N ASP A 51 -2.44 8.84 0.60
CA ASP A 51 -1.16 9.33 1.15
C ASP A 51 -0.15 8.19 1.36
N LEU A 52 -0.61 7.03 1.85
CA LEU A 52 0.23 5.86 2.03
C LEU A 52 0.75 5.32 0.69
N LEU A 53 -0.14 5.22 -0.31
CA LEU A 53 0.22 4.77 -1.66
C LEU A 53 1.15 5.76 -2.37
N GLU A 54 0.91 7.06 -2.23
CA GLU A 54 1.78 8.09 -2.80
C GLU A 54 3.16 8.10 -2.12
N GLY A 55 3.19 7.84 -0.80
CA GLY A 55 4.42 7.64 -0.04
C GLY A 55 5.24 6.43 -0.50
N LEU A 56 4.60 5.38 -1.02
CA LEU A 56 5.28 4.23 -1.65
C LEU A 56 5.77 4.56 -3.07
N ARG A 57 5.05 5.41 -3.80
CA ARG A 57 5.40 5.86 -5.15
C ARG A 57 6.59 6.82 -5.17
N SER A 58 6.57 7.85 -4.32
CA SER A 58 7.60 8.90 -4.29
C SER A 58 8.98 8.38 -3.88
N GLN A 59 9.05 7.35 -3.05
CA GLN A 59 10.31 6.70 -2.67
C GLN A 59 10.83 5.69 -3.72
N ALA A 60 10.01 5.35 -4.72
CA ALA A 60 10.43 4.52 -5.86
C ALA A 60 11.10 5.30 -6.99
N SER A 61 10.92 6.63 -7.04
CA SER A 61 11.47 7.51 -8.08
C SER A 61 12.80 8.17 -7.74
N VAL A 62 13.42 7.82 -6.61
CA VAL A 62 14.79 8.23 -6.27
C VAL A 62 15.73 7.12 -6.71
N GLU A 63 15.99 7.07 -8.02
CA GLU A 63 17.10 6.34 -8.64
C GLU A 63 17.58 7.10 -9.88
#